data_AF-A0A357N599-F1
#
_entry.id   AF-A0A357N599-F1
#
_cell.length_a   1.000
_cell.length_b   1.000
_cell.length_c   1.000
_cell.angle_alpha   90.00
_cell.angle_beta   90.00
_cell.angle_gamma   90.00
#
_symmetry.space_group_name_H-M   'P 1'
#
loop_
_entity.id
_entity.type
_entity.pdbx_description
1 polymer ?
#
loop_
_entity_poly.entity_id
_entity_poly.type
_entity_poly.pdbx_seq_one_letter_code
_entity_poly.pdbx_strand_id
1 'polypeptide(L)' 'AAQYGVPLLGSLPLQIDIREQGDAGSPITVAQPESTAAQAYRRAAERLVEEVGKRPRASIQILSSLL' A
#
# COMPACT_ATOMS: atom_id res chain seq x y z
N ALA A 1 12.96 -1.80 -9.06
CA ALA A 1 11.89 -2.46 -9.83
C ALA A 1 12.46 -3.14 -11.08
N ALA A 2 12.92 -2.38 -12.09
CA ALA A 2 13.45 -2.92 -13.34
C ALA A 2 14.57 -3.97 -13.17
N GLN A 3 15.56 -3.70 -12.31
CA GLN A 3 16.65 -4.64 -12.01
C GLN A 3 16.17 -6.00 -11.48
N TYR A 4 15.04 -6.03 -10.78
CA TYR A 4 14.47 -7.24 -10.18
C TYR A 4 13.34 -7.84 -11.02
N GLY A 5 12.99 -7.25 -12.17
CA GLY A 5 11.88 -7.71 -13.01
C GLY A 5 10.49 -7.63 -12.35
N VAL A 6 10.33 -6.80 -11.32
CA VAL A 6 9.07 -6.64 -10.56
C VAL A 6 8.38 -5.33 -10.90
N PRO A 7 7.03 -5.27 -10.83
CA PRO A 7 6.29 -4.03 -11.01
C PRO A 7 6.63 -3.02 -9.90
N LEU A 8 6.74 -1.74 -10.28
CA LEU A 8 6.82 -0.66 -9.31
C LEU A 8 5.41 -0.34 -8.80
N LEU A 9 5.22 -0.43 -7.48
CA LEU A 9 3.94 -0.10 -6.85
C LEU A 9 3.84 1.39 -6.48
N GLY A 10 4.94 2.01 -6.08
CA GLY A 10 4.99 3.44 -5.78
C GLY A 10 6.37 3.90 -5.37
N SER A 11 6.50 5.20 -5.15
CA SER A 11 7.70 5.84 -4.62
C SER A 11 7.28 6.81 -3.53
N LEU A 12 7.90 6.66 -2.36
CA LEU A 12 7.59 7.46 -1.19
C LEU A 12 8.69 8.52 -1.00
N PRO A 13 8.34 9.77 -0.66
CA PRO A 13 9.34 10.78 -0.41
C PRO A 13 10.07 10.50 0.92
N LEU A 14 11.34 10.90 1.02
CA LEU A 14 12.06 10.89 2.29
C LEU A 14 11.69 12.15 3.08
N GLN A 15 10.65 12.04 3.91
CA GLN A 15 10.16 13.12 4.77
C GLN A 15 10.15 12.64 6.22
N ILE A 16 10.62 13.49 7.14
CA ILE A 16 10.78 13.13 8.55
C ILE A 16 9.44 12.82 9.22
N ASP A 17 8.39 13.55 8.84
CA ASP A 17 7.02 13.39 9.32
C ASP A 17 6.50 11.96 9.13
N ILE A 18 6.92 11.24 8.08
CA ILE A 18 6.50 9.85 7.86
C ILE A 18 6.91 8.97 9.05
N ARG A 19 8.16 9.14 9.51
CA ARG A 19 8.70 8.41 10.66
C ARG A 19 8.04 8.89 11.94
N GLU A 20 8.02 10.19 12.18
CA GLU A 20 7.51 10.75 13.44
C GLU A 20 6.04 10.40 13.67
N GLN A 21 5.20 10.49 12.64
CA GLN A 21 3.79 10.11 12.70
C GLN A 21 3.61 8.60 12.85
N GLY A 22 4.46 7.80 12.22
CA GLY A 22 4.51 6.35 12.42
C GLY A 22 4.85 5.97 13.87
N ASP A 23 5.91 6.56 14.42
CA ASP A 23 6.39 6.34 15.78
C ASP A 23 5.37 6.84 16.84
N ALA A 24 4.63 7.92 16.54
CA ALA A 24 3.57 8.44 17.38
C ALA A 24 2.28 7.60 17.36
N GLY A 25 2.19 6.57 16.50
CA GLY A 25 1.00 5.73 16.37
C GLY A 25 -0.15 6.36 15.58
N SER A 26 0.08 7.50 14.92
CA SER A 26 -0.89 8.15 14.04
C SER A 26 -0.26 8.33 12.67
N PRO A 27 -0.24 7.28 11.81
CA PRO A 27 0.49 7.30 10.54
C PRO A 27 0.13 8.50 9.66
N ILE A 28 1.07 8.91 8.79
CA ILE A 28 0.91 10.11 7.93
C ILE A 28 -0.38 10.11 7.10
N THR A 29 -0.89 8.93 6.72
CA THR A 29 -2.16 8.77 5.98
C THR A 29 -3.40 9.17 6.79
N VAL A 30 -3.32 9.13 8.11
CA VAL A 30 -4.36 9.54 9.07
C VAL A 30 -4.09 10.95 9.58
N ALA A 31 -2.86 11.24 10.01
CA ALA A 31 -2.49 12.53 10.60
C ALA A 31 -2.53 13.68 9.59
N GLN A 32 -2.14 13.43 8.33
CA GLN A 32 -2.06 14.44 7.28
C GLN A 32 -2.57 13.87 5.95
N PRO A 33 -3.88 13.58 5.83
CA PRO A 33 -4.42 12.85 4.68
C PRO A 33 -4.14 13.58 3.38
N GLU A 34 -4.18 14.91 3.32
CA GLU A 34 -3.99 15.66 2.07
C GLU A 34 -2.52 15.91 1.70
N SER A 35 -1.56 15.47 2.54
CA SER A 35 -0.14 15.64 2.27
C SER A 35 0.32 14.84 1.04
N THR A 36 1.37 15.31 0.36
CA THR A 36 1.98 14.58 -0.76
C THR A 36 2.45 13.18 -0.35
N ALA A 37 2.95 13.01 0.88
CA ALA A 37 3.36 11.72 1.42
C ALA A 37 2.16 10.77 1.59
N ALA A 38 1.07 11.21 2.21
CA ALA A 38 -0.14 10.40 2.35
C ALA A 38 -0.73 9.98 0.99
N GLN A 39 -0.78 10.90 0.03
CA GLN A 39 -1.24 10.61 -1.33
C GLN A 39 -0.30 9.61 -2.05
N ALA A 40 1.01 9.64 -1.79
CA ALA A 40 1.95 8.66 -2.33
C ALA A 40 1.67 7.24 -1.80
N TYR A 41 1.38 7.10 -0.50
CA TYR A 41 0.94 5.82 0.07
C TYR A 41 -0.38 5.33 -0.52
N ARG A 42 -1.37 6.22 -0.70
CA ARG A 42 -2.66 5.87 -1.31
C ARG A 42 -2.49 5.35 -2.74
N ARG A 43 -1.75 6.06 -3.58
CA ARG A 43 -1.45 5.60 -4.95
C ARG A 43 -0.70 4.27 -4.98
N ALA A 44 0.22 4.05 -4.03
CA ALA A 44 0.91 2.76 -3.93
C ALA A 44 -0.05 1.61 -3.57
N ALA A 45 -1.01 1.86 -2.68
CA ALA A 45 -2.05 0.89 -2.33
C ALA A 45 -3.01 0.61 -3.51
N GLU A 46 -3.43 1.63 -4.25
CA GLU A 46 -4.24 1.48 -5.47
C GLU A 46 -3.53 0.60 -6.50
N ARG A 47 -2.25 0.91 -6.77
CA ARG A 47 -1.43 0.13 -7.69
C ARG A 47 -1.25 -1.31 -7.24
N LEU A 48 -1.10 -1.55 -5.93
CA LEU A 48 -1.06 -2.90 -5.37
C LEU A 48 -2.35 -3.66 -5.65
N VAL A 49 -3.51 -3.04 -5.43
CA VAL A 49 -4.82 -3.66 -5.68
C VAL A 49 -4.97 -4.02 -7.16
N GLU A 50 -4.57 -3.13 -8.07
CA GLU A 50 -4.57 -3.41 -9.51
C GLU A 50 -3.68 -4.61 -9.86
N GLU A 51 -2.45 -4.67 -9.32
CA GLU A 51 -1.53 -5.79 -9.59
C GLU A 51 -2.02 -7.12 -9.02
N VAL A 52 -2.67 -7.10 -7.86
CA VAL A 52 -3.32 -8.29 -7.28
C VAL A 52 -4.51 -8.72 -8.14
N GLY A 53 -5.31 -7.78 -8.65
CA GLY A 53 -6.47 -8.05 -9.50
C GLY A 53 -6.13 -8.71 -10.84
N LYS A 54 -4.89 -8.55 -11.33
CA LYS A 54 -4.39 -9.24 -12.53
C LYS A 54 -4.11 -10.72 -12.30
N ARG A 55 -3.96 -11.15 -11.04
CA ARG A 55 -3.68 -12.55 -10.72
C ARG A 55 -4.95 -13.39 -10.84
N PRO A 56 -4.87 -14.62 -11.36
CA PRO A 56 -6.01 -15.53 -11.37
C PRO A 56 -6.54 -15.72 -9.94
N ARG A 57 -7.84 -15.55 -9.75
CA ARG A 57 -8.47 -15.91 -8.48
C ARG A 57 -8.41 -17.43 -8.34
N ALA A 58 -7.99 -17.93 -7.19
CA ALA A 58 -8.07 -19.35 -6.91
C ALA A 58 -9.53 -19.81 -7.07
N SER A 59 -9.75 -20.85 -7.87
CA SER A 59 -11.08 -21.41 -8.16
C SER A 59 -11.72 -22.09 -6.96
N ILE A 60 -10.92 -22.43 -5.95
CA ILE A 60 -11.38 -23.05 -4.71
C ILE A 60 -11.65 -21.92 -3.72
N GLN A 61 -12.93 -21.62 -3.51
CA GLN A 61 -13.34 -20.86 -2.34
C GLN A 61 -12.99 -21.70 -1.12
N ILE A 62 -12.10 -21.21 -0.26
CA ILE A 62 -11.98 -21.76 1.09
C ILE A 62 -13.33 -21.45 1.74
N LEU A 63 -14.19 -22.47 1.81
CA LEU A 63 -15.42 -22.42 2.58
C LEU A 63 -15.00 -22.10 4.02
N SER A 64 -15.18 -20.85 4.43
CA SER A 64 -15.11 -20.44 5.83
C SER A 64 -16.36 -20.96 6.54
N SER A 65 -16.50 -22.28 6.59
CA SER A 65 -17.54 -23.00 7.32
C SER A 65 -16.93 -23.51 8.62
N LEU A 66 -16.46 -22.59 9.46
CA LEU A 66 -16.12 -22.83 10.86
C LEU A 66 -16.51 -21.59 11.67
N LEU A 67 -17.82 -21.32 11.71
CA LEU A 67 -18.53 -20.68 12.81
C LEU A 67 -19.90 -21.35 12.93
#